data_AF-A0A1F6BYY3-F1
#
_entry.id   AF-A0A1F6BYY3-F1
#
_cell.length_a   1.000
_cell.length_b   1.000
_cell.length_c   1.000
_cell.angle_alpha   90.00
_cell.angle_beta   90.00
_cell.angle_gamma   90.00
#
_symmetry.space_group_name_H-M   'P 1'
#
loop_
_entity.id
_entity.type
_entity.pdbx_description
1 polymer ?
#
loop_
_entity_poly.entity_id
_entity_poly.type
_entity_poly.pdbx_seq_one_letter_code
_entity_poly.pdbx_strand_id
1 'polypeptide(L)'
;MKKTIPISIGIIVLLGALFFFGKQSSEQTKENDTGAQEETAIETSESSFDFGTISMAKGKVSRIFKIKNAGAESIGLKKLYTSCMCTTASYKKGEEKRGPFGMPGHGIVPPLGVELGSNEEAEVEVVFDPAAHGPAGVGMIERVVTFETESGKVVNLGIKANVTP
;
A
#
# COMPACT_ATOMS: atom_id res chain seq x y z
N MET A 1 40.17 15.27 65.24
CA MET A 1 40.52 15.31 63.81
C MET A 1 39.37 14.70 63.01
N LYS A 2 38.59 15.50 62.28
CA LYS A 2 37.47 15.02 61.45
C LYS A 2 38.01 14.74 60.03
N LYS A 3 38.01 13.48 59.59
CA LYS A 3 38.35 13.09 58.22
C LYS A 3 37.12 13.30 57.34
N THR A 4 37.23 14.18 56.34
CA THR A 4 36.25 14.34 55.27
C THR A 4 36.51 13.26 54.21
N ILE A 5 35.49 12.46 53.92
CA ILE A 5 35.50 11.48 52.82
C ILE A 5 35.08 12.22 51.55
N PRO A 6 35.82 12.11 50.42
CA PRO A 6 35.55 12.92 49.24
C PRO A 6 34.27 12.48 48.54
N ILE A 7 33.33 13.41 48.40
CA ILE A 7 32.02 13.29 47.72
C ILE A 7 32.16 13.07 46.20
N SER A 8 33.38 13.07 45.66
CA SER A 8 33.65 13.04 44.22
C SER A 8 33.43 11.69 43.52
N ILE A 9 33.31 10.57 44.25
CA ILE A 9 33.08 9.25 43.63
C ILE A 9 31.60 8.99 43.33
N GLY A 10 30.68 9.59 44.10
CA GLY A 10 29.23 9.40 43.89
C GLY A 10 28.68 10.06 42.62
N ILE A 11 29.25 11.20 42.22
CA ILE A 11 28.78 11.97 41.05
C ILE A 11 29.19 11.30 39.73
N ILE A 12 30.36 10.65 39.67
CA ILE A 12 30.83 9.95 38.46
C ILE A 12 30.01 8.67 38.20
N VAL A 13 29.61 7.95 39.26
CA VAL A 13 28.75 6.77 39.11
C VAL A 13 27.32 7.15 38.71
N LEU A 14 26.79 8.27 39.22
CA LEU A 14 25.47 8.77 38.81
C LEU A 14 25.44 9.27 37.35
N LEU A 15 26.49 9.97 36.90
CA LEU A 15 26.59 10.44 35.51
C LEU A 15 26.82 9.29 34.52
N GLY A 16 27.58 8.26 34.90
CA GLY A 16 27.77 7.06 34.09
C GLY A 16 26.47 6.25 33.90
N ALA A 17 25.63 6.16 34.93
CA ALA A 17 24.33 5.48 34.86
C ALA A 17 23.33 6.21 33.94
N LEU A 18 23.33 7.55 33.92
CA LEU A 18 22.49 8.34 33.02
C LEU A 18 22.89 8.19 31.54
N PHE A 19 24.19 8.00 31.25
CA PHE A 19 24.67 7.81 29.87
C PHE A 19 24.35 6.43 29.29
N PHE A 20 24.29 5.39 30.14
CA PHE A 20 23.94 4.03 29.71
C PHE A 20 22.43 3.85 29.44
N PHE A 21 21.56 4.55 30.20
CA PHE A 21 20.11 4.52 29.96
C PHE A 21 19.64 5.46 28.83
N GLY A 22 20.40 6.50 28.47
CA GLY A 22 20.07 7.42 27.37
C GLY A 22 20.37 6.90 25.96
N LYS A 23 21.06 5.75 25.83
CA LYS A 23 21.46 5.17 24.54
C LYS A 23 20.69 3.92 24.13
N GLN A 24 19.65 3.55 24.87
CA GLN A 24 18.82 2.38 24.62
C GLN A 24 17.36 2.80 24.35
N SER A 25 17.14 3.57 23.29
CA SER A 25 15.90 3.55 22.50
C SER A 25 16.02 4.52 21.32
N SER A 26 16.82 4.14 20.34
CA SER A 26 16.59 4.55 18.96
C SER A 26 17.10 3.42 18.08
N GLU A 27 16.51 2.25 18.31
CA GLU A 27 16.46 1.25 17.27
C GLU A 27 15.38 1.74 16.32
N GLN A 28 15.82 2.47 15.29
CA GLN A 28 15.01 2.83 14.15
C GLN A 28 14.56 1.52 13.51
N THR A 29 13.44 0.99 13.99
CA THR A 29 12.66 -0.01 13.30
C THR A 29 12.42 0.57 11.92
N LYS A 30 13.09 -0.02 10.92
CA LYS A 30 12.64 0.13 9.55
C LYS A 30 11.22 -0.41 9.57
N GLU A 31 10.24 0.49 9.53
CA GLU A 31 8.91 0.17 9.08
C GLU A 31 9.06 -0.33 7.64
N ASN A 32 9.31 -1.63 7.51
CA ASN A 32 8.71 -2.36 6.40
C ASN A 32 7.22 -2.24 6.68
N ASP A 33 6.59 -1.27 6.03
CA ASP A 33 5.15 -1.27 5.76
C ASP A 33 4.83 -2.46 4.86
N THR A 34 4.98 -3.65 5.43
CA THR A 34 4.30 -4.84 4.98
C THR A 34 3.21 -5.02 6.01
N GLY A 35 2.14 -4.24 5.87
CA GLY A 35 0.88 -4.54 6.52
C GLY A 35 0.65 -6.04 6.36
N ALA A 36 0.54 -6.74 7.49
CA ALA A 36 0.40 -8.18 7.54
C ALA A 36 -0.87 -8.55 6.76
N GLN A 37 -0.68 -8.85 5.47
CA GLN A 37 -1.70 -9.36 4.60
C GLN A 37 -1.93 -10.80 5.09
N GLU A 38 -3.01 -11.03 5.83
CA GLU A 38 -3.44 -12.39 6.14
C GLU A 38 -3.42 -13.18 4.83
N GLU A 39 -2.69 -14.30 4.80
CA GLU A 39 -2.31 -15.02 3.60
C GLU A 39 -3.54 -15.34 2.74
N THR A 40 -3.81 -14.51 1.74
CA THR A 40 -4.79 -14.79 0.70
C THR A 40 -4.06 -15.66 -0.32
N ALA A 41 -4.72 -16.69 -0.85
CA ALA A 41 -4.12 -17.51 -1.90
C ALA A 41 -3.98 -16.76 -3.25
N ILE A 42 -4.33 -15.47 -3.31
CA ILE A 42 -4.08 -14.63 -4.48
C ILE A 42 -2.62 -14.18 -4.45
N GLU A 43 -1.86 -14.64 -5.45
CA GLU A 43 -0.50 -14.20 -5.74
C GLU A 43 -0.51 -13.11 -6.81
N THR A 44 0.49 -12.24 -6.76
CA THR A 44 0.76 -11.25 -7.81
C THR A 44 2.24 -11.24 -8.12
N SER A 45 2.60 -11.09 -9.40
CA SER A 45 4.01 -10.95 -9.80
C SER A 45 4.63 -9.65 -9.30
N GLU A 46 3.81 -8.64 -9.08
CA GLU A 46 4.19 -7.34 -8.51
C GLU A 46 2.98 -6.76 -7.75
N SER A 47 3.15 -6.36 -6.49
CA SER A 47 2.08 -5.71 -5.72
C SER A 47 2.17 -4.19 -5.77
N SER A 48 3.22 -3.63 -6.37
CA SER A 48 3.39 -2.19 -6.53
C SER A 48 4.10 -1.84 -7.84
N PHE A 49 3.81 -0.64 -8.37
CA PHE A 49 4.47 -0.11 -9.55
C PHE A 49 4.74 1.39 -9.40
N ASP A 50 5.96 1.85 -9.73
CA ASP A 50 6.32 3.26 -9.73
C ASP A 50 6.41 3.77 -11.19
N PHE A 51 5.56 4.73 -11.53
CA PHE A 51 5.60 5.44 -12.81
C PHE A 51 6.80 6.38 -12.93
N GLY A 52 7.55 6.60 -11.85
CA GLY A 52 8.62 7.58 -11.77
C GLY A 52 8.06 9.00 -11.84
N THR A 53 8.77 9.88 -12.53
CA THR A 53 8.33 11.26 -12.75
C THR A 53 7.42 11.34 -13.97
N ILE A 54 6.18 11.82 -13.75
CA ILE A 54 5.18 12.02 -14.80
C ILE A 54 4.67 13.45 -14.79
N SER A 55 4.26 13.98 -15.94
CA SER A 55 3.66 15.32 -16.05
C SER A 55 2.14 15.20 -16.11
N MET A 56 1.43 15.99 -15.30
CA MET A 56 -0.04 16.00 -15.33
C MET A 56 -0.60 16.48 -16.67
N ALA A 57 0.15 17.32 -17.40
CA ALA A 57 -0.22 17.76 -18.74
C ALA A 57 -0.20 16.63 -19.80
N LYS A 58 0.46 15.49 -19.52
CA LYS A 58 0.53 14.34 -20.45
C LYS A 58 -0.68 13.40 -20.34
N GLY A 59 -1.64 13.70 -19.47
CA GLY A 59 -2.85 12.92 -19.30
C GLY A 59 -2.67 11.70 -18.40
N LYS A 60 -3.59 10.74 -18.53
CA LYS A 60 -3.68 9.57 -17.66
C LYS A 60 -2.56 8.58 -17.92
N VAL A 61 -2.13 7.89 -16.86
CA VAL A 61 -1.20 6.76 -16.94
C VAL A 61 -1.88 5.49 -16.46
N SER A 62 -1.42 4.32 -16.92
CA SER A 62 -2.01 3.04 -16.53
C SER A 62 -0.98 1.95 -16.28
N ARG A 63 -1.34 1.02 -15.38
CA ARG A 63 -0.59 -0.21 -15.09
C ARG A 63 -1.54 -1.40 -15.10
N ILE A 64 -1.11 -2.51 -15.69
CA ILE A 64 -1.79 -3.79 -15.57
C ILE A 64 -1.03 -4.63 -14.56
N PHE A 65 -1.72 -5.07 -13.52
CA PHE A 65 -1.24 -6.08 -12.58
C PHE A 65 -1.83 -7.43 -12.94
N LYS A 66 -1.01 -8.49 -12.86
CA LYS A 66 -1.49 -9.87 -13.00
C LYS A 66 -1.69 -10.48 -11.63
N ILE A 67 -2.87 -11.02 -11.41
CA ILE A 67 -3.20 -11.77 -10.19
C ILE A 67 -3.48 -13.22 -10.55
N LYS A 68 -3.10 -14.13 -9.66
CA LYS A 68 -3.32 -15.57 -9.81
C LYS A 68 -3.89 -16.14 -8.52
N ASN A 69 -4.88 -17.03 -8.62
CA ASN A 69 -5.25 -17.87 -7.48
C ASN A 69 -4.28 -19.07 -7.40
N ALA A 70 -3.37 -19.06 -6.43
CA ALA A 70 -2.45 -20.16 -6.16
C ALA A 70 -3.04 -21.25 -5.24
N GLY A 71 -4.27 -21.06 -4.76
CA GLY A 71 -4.98 -22.01 -3.91
C GLY A 71 -5.64 -23.15 -4.70
N ALA A 72 -6.06 -24.17 -3.97
CA ALA A 72 -6.77 -25.34 -4.54
C ALA A 72 -8.26 -25.08 -4.81
N GLU A 73 -8.85 -24.07 -4.15
CA GLU A 73 -10.28 -23.76 -4.20
C GLU A 73 -10.55 -22.46 -4.98
N SER A 74 -11.75 -22.32 -5.52
CA SER A 74 -12.22 -21.07 -6.15
C SER A 74 -12.28 -19.94 -5.11
N ILE A 75 -11.83 -18.73 -5.49
CA ILE A 75 -11.93 -17.53 -4.67
C ILE A 75 -12.98 -16.60 -5.24
N GLY A 76 -14.03 -16.33 -4.46
CA GLY A 76 -14.99 -15.28 -4.75
C GLY A 76 -14.37 -13.89 -4.53
N LEU A 77 -14.26 -13.09 -5.59
CA LEU A 77 -13.85 -11.69 -5.53
C LEU A 77 -15.08 -10.79 -5.43
N LYS A 78 -15.33 -10.27 -4.24
CA LYS A 78 -16.55 -9.55 -3.89
C LYS A 78 -16.50 -8.08 -4.31
N LYS A 79 -15.39 -7.40 -4.00
CA LYS A 79 -15.22 -5.97 -4.30
C LYS A 79 -13.89 -5.68 -4.94
N LEU A 80 -13.89 -4.64 -5.77
CA LEU A 80 -12.71 -3.96 -6.30
C LEU A 80 -12.97 -2.46 -6.18
N TYR A 81 -12.05 -1.73 -5.55
CA TYR A 81 -12.20 -0.28 -5.35
C TYR A 81 -10.84 0.41 -5.23
N THR A 82 -10.85 1.75 -5.36
CA THR A 82 -9.62 2.56 -5.31
C THR A 82 -9.59 3.46 -4.08
N SER A 83 -8.39 3.82 -3.65
CA SER A 83 -8.20 4.68 -2.47
C SER A 83 -8.52 6.17 -2.72
N CYS A 84 -8.62 6.58 -3.99
CA CYS A 84 -8.87 7.97 -4.37
C CYS A 84 -9.65 8.05 -5.68
N MET A 85 -10.55 9.02 -5.80
CA MET A 85 -11.34 9.27 -7.00
C MET A 85 -10.50 9.58 -8.26
N CYS A 86 -9.22 10.00 -8.09
CA CYS A 86 -8.29 10.19 -9.20
C CYS A 86 -7.79 8.89 -9.82
N THR A 87 -8.20 7.73 -9.29
CA THR A 87 -7.78 6.41 -9.75
C THR A 87 -9.00 5.54 -10.02
N THR A 88 -8.95 4.79 -11.11
CA THR A 88 -9.93 3.76 -11.43
C THR A 88 -9.26 2.41 -11.64
N ALA A 89 -9.99 1.33 -11.39
CA ALA A 89 -9.52 -0.04 -11.59
C ALA A 89 -10.51 -0.84 -12.43
N SER A 90 -10.05 -1.68 -13.35
CA SER A 90 -10.88 -2.62 -14.09
C SER A 90 -10.34 -4.03 -13.96
N TYR A 91 -11.24 -5.00 -13.77
CA TYR A 91 -10.91 -6.42 -13.73
C TYR A 91 -11.11 -7.04 -15.12
N LYS A 92 -10.21 -7.94 -15.53
CA LYS A 92 -10.35 -8.69 -16.78
C LYS A 92 -9.90 -10.14 -16.62
N LYS A 93 -10.73 -11.08 -17.06
CA LYS A 93 -10.40 -12.52 -17.16
C LYS A 93 -10.91 -13.04 -18.50
N GLY A 94 -10.01 -13.39 -19.41
CA GLY A 94 -10.37 -13.73 -20.79
C GLY A 94 -11.09 -12.56 -21.49
N GLU A 95 -12.30 -12.82 -21.99
CA GLU A 95 -13.17 -11.81 -22.61
C GLU A 95 -14.03 -11.03 -21.59
N GLU A 96 -14.15 -11.52 -20.35
CA GLU A 96 -14.92 -10.84 -19.32
C GLU A 96 -14.16 -9.62 -18.80
N LYS A 97 -14.78 -8.44 -18.87
CA LYS A 97 -14.28 -7.19 -18.29
C LYS A 97 -15.32 -6.61 -17.34
N ARG A 98 -14.89 -6.16 -16.15
CA ARG A 98 -15.72 -5.48 -15.16
C ARG A 98 -15.07 -4.15 -14.75
N GLY A 99 -15.90 -3.16 -14.44
CA GLY A 99 -15.47 -1.81 -14.08
C GLY A 99 -15.70 -0.79 -15.21
N PRO A 100 -15.09 0.41 -15.12
CA PRO A 100 -14.15 0.83 -14.09
C PRO A 100 -14.80 1.01 -12.71
N PHE A 101 -14.08 0.58 -11.68
CA PHE A 101 -14.39 0.80 -10.27
C PHE A 101 -13.61 1.99 -9.74
N GLY A 102 -14.23 2.79 -8.87
CA GLY A 102 -13.62 3.98 -8.28
C GLY A 102 -13.62 3.94 -6.76
N MET A 103 -13.47 5.11 -6.15
CA MET A 103 -13.43 5.28 -4.71
C MET A 103 -14.84 5.21 -4.09
N PRO A 104 -15.06 4.39 -3.04
CA PRO A 104 -16.32 4.40 -2.31
C PRO A 104 -16.65 5.79 -1.76
N GLY A 105 -17.93 6.19 -1.84
CA GLY A 105 -18.38 7.52 -1.40
C GLY A 105 -18.16 8.64 -2.44
N HIS A 106 -17.48 8.38 -3.56
CA HIS A 106 -17.34 9.31 -4.69
C HIS A 106 -18.11 8.83 -5.93
N GLY A 107 -19.20 8.10 -5.67
CA GLY A 107 -20.04 7.45 -6.67
C GLY A 107 -20.54 6.10 -6.17
N ILE A 108 -21.39 5.46 -6.98
CA ILE A 108 -21.80 4.07 -6.73
C ILE A 108 -20.69 3.16 -7.24
N VAL A 109 -20.09 2.38 -6.35
CA VAL A 109 -19.14 1.33 -6.72
C VAL A 109 -19.91 0.00 -6.73
N PRO A 110 -20.22 -0.57 -7.91
CA PRO A 110 -20.92 -1.84 -7.96
C PRO A 110 -20.04 -2.97 -7.37
N PRO A 111 -20.64 -4.08 -6.91
CA PRO A 111 -19.86 -5.25 -6.54
C PRO A 111 -19.07 -5.76 -7.75
N LEU A 112 -17.89 -6.34 -7.49
CA LEU A 112 -17.16 -7.05 -8.54
C LEU A 112 -17.88 -8.37 -8.85
N GLY A 113 -18.08 -9.21 -7.83
CA GLY A 113 -18.89 -10.42 -7.90
C GLY A 113 -18.46 -11.37 -9.02
N VAL A 114 -17.18 -11.76 -9.02
CA VAL A 114 -16.61 -12.74 -9.95
C VAL A 114 -15.88 -13.83 -9.18
N GLU A 115 -15.72 -15.00 -9.78
CA GLU A 115 -14.90 -16.07 -9.23
C GLU A 115 -13.55 -16.14 -9.93
N LEU A 116 -12.50 -16.44 -9.17
CA LEU A 116 -11.19 -16.79 -9.69
C LEU A 116 -10.87 -18.23 -9.28
N GLY A 117 -10.99 -19.16 -10.23
CA GLY A 117 -10.78 -20.58 -9.99
C GLY A 117 -9.33 -20.93 -9.63
N SER A 118 -9.09 -22.14 -9.15
CA SER A 118 -7.73 -22.60 -8.83
C SER A 118 -6.81 -22.48 -10.05
N ASN A 119 -5.62 -21.91 -9.83
CA ASN A 119 -4.61 -21.62 -10.86
C ASN A 119 -5.04 -20.68 -11.98
N GLU A 120 -6.24 -20.08 -11.92
CA GLU A 120 -6.65 -19.06 -12.89
C GLU A 120 -5.93 -17.74 -12.64
N GLU A 121 -5.70 -17.02 -13.74
CA GLU A 121 -5.12 -15.68 -13.75
C GLU A 121 -6.15 -14.65 -14.22
N ALA A 122 -6.00 -13.43 -13.72
CA ALA A 122 -6.74 -12.27 -14.17
C ALA A 122 -5.84 -11.03 -14.21
N GLU A 123 -6.28 -10.03 -14.97
CA GLU A 123 -5.62 -8.74 -15.09
C GLU A 123 -6.40 -7.65 -14.37
N VAL A 124 -5.67 -6.73 -13.76
CA VAL A 124 -6.22 -5.56 -13.08
C VAL A 124 -5.60 -4.32 -13.69
N GLU A 125 -6.38 -3.63 -14.52
CA GLU A 125 -5.97 -2.38 -15.14
C GLU A 125 -6.25 -1.22 -14.19
N VAL A 126 -5.19 -0.59 -13.69
CA VAL A 126 -5.25 0.60 -12.83
C VAL A 126 -4.93 1.81 -13.68
N VAL A 127 -5.83 2.80 -13.67
CA VAL A 127 -5.68 4.06 -14.39
C VAL A 127 -5.65 5.22 -13.40
N PHE A 128 -4.58 6.01 -13.45
CA PHE A 128 -4.38 7.19 -12.62
C PHE A 128 -4.48 8.47 -13.45
N ASP A 129 -5.29 9.41 -12.98
CA ASP A 129 -5.42 10.76 -13.52
C ASP A 129 -4.63 11.76 -12.65
N PRO A 130 -3.39 12.12 -13.06
CA PRO A 130 -2.56 13.07 -12.32
C PRO A 130 -3.11 14.50 -12.32
N ALA A 131 -4.04 14.84 -13.22
CA ALA A 131 -4.60 16.18 -13.35
C ALA A 131 -5.86 16.38 -12.50
N ALA A 132 -6.41 15.32 -11.87
CA ALA A 132 -7.70 15.36 -11.17
C ALA A 132 -7.80 16.41 -10.05
N HIS A 133 -6.67 16.83 -9.47
CA HIS A 133 -6.61 17.84 -8.40
C HIS A 133 -5.91 19.15 -8.84
N GLY A 134 -5.60 19.29 -10.13
CA GLY A 134 -4.84 20.44 -10.65
C GLY A 134 -3.49 20.62 -9.93
N PRO A 135 -3.03 21.86 -9.69
CA PRO A 135 -1.74 22.12 -9.04
C PRO A 135 -1.58 21.52 -7.63
N ALA A 136 -2.69 21.23 -6.93
CA ALA A 136 -2.64 20.56 -5.63
C ALA A 136 -2.27 19.07 -5.73
N GLY A 137 -2.29 18.49 -6.94
CA GLY A 137 -1.88 17.11 -7.22
C GLY A 137 -0.39 16.93 -7.57
N VAL A 138 0.44 17.99 -7.47
CA VAL A 138 1.89 17.93 -7.72
C VAL A 138 2.63 17.30 -6.54
N GLY A 139 3.67 16.53 -6.83
CA GLY A 139 4.56 15.90 -5.85
C GLY A 139 4.43 14.38 -5.81
N MET A 140 4.93 13.77 -4.73
CA MET A 140 4.87 12.32 -4.55
C MET A 140 3.44 11.88 -4.25
N ILE A 141 2.91 11.00 -5.08
CA ILE A 141 1.55 10.47 -5.00
C ILE A 141 1.61 8.94 -4.96
N GLU A 142 0.91 8.37 -3.98
CA GLU A 142 0.70 6.92 -3.87
C GLU A 142 -0.79 6.61 -3.83
N ARG A 143 -1.21 5.58 -4.57
CA ARG A 143 -2.60 5.13 -4.65
C ARG A 143 -2.66 3.62 -4.51
N VAL A 144 -3.75 3.15 -3.93
CA VAL A 144 -3.97 1.74 -3.69
C VAL A 144 -5.27 1.32 -4.35
N VAL A 145 -5.23 0.16 -5.00
CA VAL A 145 -6.38 -0.57 -5.48
C VAL A 145 -6.55 -1.80 -4.61
N THR A 146 -7.77 -2.03 -4.13
CA THR A 146 -8.04 -3.04 -3.13
C THR A 146 -9.08 -4.04 -3.63
N PHE A 147 -8.76 -5.33 -3.51
CA PHE A 147 -9.72 -6.43 -3.58
C PHE A 147 -10.20 -6.79 -2.18
N GLU A 148 -11.49 -7.08 -2.06
CA GLU A 148 -12.07 -7.79 -0.92
C GLU A 148 -12.66 -9.10 -1.44
N THR A 149 -12.20 -10.23 -0.90
CA THR A 149 -12.76 -11.55 -1.21
C THR A 149 -14.06 -11.78 -0.44
N GLU A 150 -14.84 -12.78 -0.83
CA GLU A 150 -16.04 -13.18 -0.10
C GLU A 150 -15.75 -13.63 1.34
N SER A 151 -14.56 -14.20 1.57
CA SER A 151 -14.07 -14.56 2.91
C SER A 151 -13.64 -13.36 3.77
N GLY A 152 -13.69 -12.14 3.22
CA GLY A 152 -13.28 -10.91 3.91
C GLY A 152 -11.78 -10.61 3.83
N LYS A 153 -10.97 -11.49 3.21
CA LYS A 153 -9.55 -11.23 2.96
C LYS A 153 -9.35 -10.09 1.97
N VAL A 154 -8.28 -9.32 2.18
CA VAL A 154 -7.97 -8.11 1.40
C VAL A 154 -6.65 -8.27 0.65
N VAL A 155 -6.61 -7.82 -0.61
CA VAL A 155 -5.38 -7.77 -1.42
C VAL A 155 -5.21 -6.36 -1.95
N ASN A 156 -4.00 -5.80 -1.83
CA ASN A 156 -3.70 -4.44 -2.27
C ASN A 156 -2.71 -4.44 -3.45
N LEU A 157 -2.96 -3.55 -4.40
CA LEU A 157 -2.09 -3.22 -5.52
C LEU A 157 -1.78 -1.72 -5.47
N GLY A 158 -0.51 -1.38 -5.30
CA GLY A 158 -0.03 -0.01 -5.18
C GLY A 158 0.44 0.58 -6.50
N ILE A 159 0.17 1.86 -6.72
CA ILE A 159 0.89 2.66 -7.73
C ILE A 159 1.51 3.88 -7.08
N LYS A 160 2.66 4.30 -7.60
CA LYS A 160 3.41 5.46 -7.16
C LYS A 160 3.80 6.34 -8.34
N ALA A 161 3.84 7.65 -8.15
CA ALA A 161 4.37 8.59 -9.11
C ALA A 161 4.86 9.87 -8.42
N ASN A 162 5.88 10.51 -9.00
CA ASN A 162 6.19 11.91 -8.74
C ASN A 162 5.51 12.76 -9.84
N VAL A 163 4.44 13.47 -9.49
CA VAL A 163 3.68 14.27 -10.45
C VAL A 163 4.29 15.67 -10.56
N THR A 164 4.58 16.09 -11.79
CA THR A 164 4.95 17.46 -12.13
C THR A 164 3.80 18.16 -12.84
N PRO A 165 3.82 19.49 -12.95
CA PRO A 165 2.98 20.21 -13.90
C PRO A 165 3.03 19.60 -15.31
#